data_AF-A0A2N2SA67-F1
#
_entry.id   AF-A0A2N2SA67-F1
#
_cell.length_a   1.000
_cell.length_b   1.000
_cell.length_c   1.000
_cell.angle_alpha   90.00
_cell.angle_beta   90.00
_cell.angle_gamma   90.00
#
_symmetry.space_group_name_H-M   'P 1'
#
loop_
_entity.id
_entity.type
_entity.pdbx_description
1 polymer ?
#
loop_
_entity_poly.entity_id
_entity_poly.type
_entity_poly.pdbx_seq_one_letter_code
_entity_poly.pdbx_strand_id
1 'polypeptide(L)'
;QAGLPYISVLTDPTMGGVSASFAMLGDVIIAEPNALIGFAGPRVIEQTVREKLPEGFQRAEFLLEHGAIDMIVDRRQMRDKLATLIASMQRLPAVA
;
A
#
# COMPACT_ATOMS: atom_id res chain seq x y z
N GLN A 1 -6.57 2.69 21.42
CA GLN A 1 -6.78 3.41 20.14
C GLN A 1 -8.13 4.13 20.20
N ALA A 2 -8.26 5.32 19.62
CA ALA A 2 -9.48 6.14 19.74
C ALA A 2 -10.66 5.69 18.83
N GLY A 3 -10.54 4.54 18.15
CA GLY A 3 -11.56 4.04 17.22
C GLY A 3 -11.69 4.85 15.92
N LEU A 4 -10.64 5.59 15.55
CA LEU A 4 -10.60 6.39 14.32
C LEU A 4 -9.96 5.58 13.18
N PRO A 5 -10.54 5.60 11.96
CA PRO A 5 -10.00 4.88 10.83
C PRO A 5 -8.67 5.50 10.37
N TYR A 6 -7.69 4.64 10.14
CA TYR A 6 -6.42 4.98 9.53
C TYR A 6 -6.25 4.21 8.22
N ILE A 7 -6.31 4.92 7.09
CA ILE A 7 -6.07 4.34 5.77
C ILE A 7 -4.70 4.80 5.29
N SER A 8 -3.83 3.86 4.95
CA SER A 8 -2.53 4.15 4.35
C SER A 8 -2.63 4.05 2.83
N VAL A 9 -2.17 5.08 2.11
CA VAL A 9 -2.12 5.08 0.65
C VAL A 9 -0.66 5.14 0.22
N LEU A 10 -0.18 4.02 -0.30
CA LEU A 10 1.18 3.80 -0.75
C LEU A 10 1.31 4.23 -2.22
N THR A 11 2.19 5.19 -2.46
CA THR A 11 2.45 5.74 -3.81
C THR A 11 3.89 5.48 -4.22
N ASP A 12 4.17 5.63 -5.51
CA ASP A 12 5.49 5.34 -6.06
C ASP A 12 6.48 6.50 -5.82
N PRO A 13 7.62 6.28 -5.13
CA PRO A 13 7.98 5.12 -4.31
C PRO A 13 7.68 5.32 -2.81
N THR A 14 7.42 4.23 -2.09
CA THR A 14 7.34 4.23 -0.61
C THR A 14 8.37 3.26 -0.03
N MET A 15 9.51 3.77 0.41
CA MET A 15 10.68 2.96 0.78
C MET A 15 11.22 3.24 2.19
N GLY A 16 12.09 2.34 2.67
CA GLY A 16 12.92 2.58 3.84
C GLY A 16 12.14 2.69 5.15
N GLY A 17 12.50 3.67 5.97
CA GLY A 17 11.89 3.87 7.30
C GLY A 17 10.39 4.17 7.22
N VAL A 18 9.91 4.81 6.15
CA VAL A 18 8.48 5.09 5.97
C VAL A 18 7.70 3.79 5.74
N SER A 19 8.16 2.94 4.82
CA SER A 19 7.53 1.64 4.57
C SER A 19 7.61 0.70 5.78
N ALA A 20 8.65 0.83 6.61
CA ALA A 20 8.81 0.02 7.83
C ALA A 20 8.15 0.65 9.08
N SER A 21 7.37 1.71 8.92
CA SER A 21 6.68 2.39 10.04
C SER A 21 5.20 2.60 9.72
N PHE A 22 4.70 3.82 9.89
CA PHE A 22 3.28 4.14 9.81
C PHE A 22 2.64 3.71 8.48
N ALA A 23 3.38 3.73 7.37
CA ALA A 23 2.85 3.38 6.06
C ALA A 23 2.28 1.94 5.98
N MET A 24 2.77 1.00 6.80
CA MET A 24 2.28 -0.39 6.85
C MET A 24 1.45 -0.69 8.10
N LEU A 25 0.97 0.34 8.81
CA LEU A 25 0.16 0.22 10.03
C LEU A 25 -1.27 0.72 9.84
N GLY A 26 -1.70 0.93 8.58
CA GLY A 26 -3.08 1.27 8.25
C GLY A 26 -4.05 0.15 8.63
N ASP A 27 -5.26 0.52 9.07
CA ASP A 27 -6.38 -0.42 9.17
C ASP A 27 -6.75 -0.97 7.77
N VAL A 28 -6.52 -0.15 6.74
CA VAL A 28 -6.55 -0.54 5.31
C VAL A 28 -5.32 0.06 4.64
N ILE A 29 -4.59 -0.77 3.90
CA ILE A 29 -3.41 -0.42 3.13
C ILE A 29 -3.74 -0.52 1.64
N ILE A 30 -3.74 0.64 0.98
CA ILE A 30 -4.03 0.78 -0.45
C ILE A 30 -2.73 1.13 -1.17
N ALA A 31 -2.50 0.58 -2.36
CA ALA A 31 -1.44 1.04 -3.25
C ALA A 31 -1.99 1.55 -4.59
N GLU A 32 -1.22 2.42 -5.25
CA GLU A 32 -1.45 2.75 -6.66
C GLU A 32 -0.87 1.67 -7.60
N PRO A 33 -1.40 1.51 -8.82
CA PRO A 33 -0.90 0.53 -9.77
C PRO A 33 0.59 0.69 -10.04
N ASN A 34 1.33 -0.43 -10.07
CA ASN A 34 2.78 -0.49 -10.29
C ASN A 34 3.66 0.25 -9.26
N ALA A 35 3.11 0.73 -8.14
CA ALA A 35 3.90 1.47 -7.15
C ALA A 35 5.03 0.62 -6.56
N LEU A 36 6.24 1.19 -6.44
CA LEU A 36 7.39 0.51 -5.85
C LEU A 36 7.42 0.75 -4.34
N ILE A 37 7.29 -0.33 -3.57
CA ILE A 37 7.14 -0.26 -2.12
C ILE A 37 8.03 -1.32 -1.45
N GLY A 38 8.79 -0.90 -0.43
CA GLY A 38 9.51 -1.85 0.41
C GLY A 38 10.66 -1.27 1.22
N PHE A 39 11.19 -2.06 2.16
CA PHE A 39 12.17 -1.55 3.11
C PHE A 39 13.52 -1.23 2.47
N ALA A 40 14.13 -2.18 1.77
CA ALA A 40 15.40 -2.00 1.08
C ALA A 40 15.17 -1.87 -0.43
N GLY A 41 15.97 -1.05 -1.11
CA GLY A 41 15.88 -0.94 -2.56
C GLY A 41 16.29 -2.25 -3.27
N PRO A 42 15.71 -2.57 -4.44
CA PRO A 42 15.92 -3.85 -5.11
C PRO A 42 17.40 -4.12 -5.40
N ARG A 43 18.16 -3.08 -5.78
CA ARG A 43 19.60 -3.16 -6.00
C ARG A 43 20.39 -3.65 -4.78
N VAL A 44 20.03 -3.19 -3.58
CA VAL A 44 20.71 -3.60 -2.34
C VAL A 44 20.39 -5.05 -2.02
N ILE A 45 19.14 -5.48 -2.28
CA ILE A 45 18.70 -6.86 -2.05
C ILE A 45 19.42 -7.81 -3.03
N GLU A 46 19.45 -7.49 -4.33
CA GLU A 46 20.17 -8.28 -5.34
C GLU A 46 21.65 -8.46 -5.00
N GLN A 47 22.33 -7.40 -4.55
CA GLN A 47 23.73 -7.47 -4.15
C GLN A 47 23.94 -8.37 -2.91
N THR A 48 22.94 -8.46 -2.04
CA THR A 48 23.02 -9.25 -0.80
C THR A 48 22.71 -10.72 -1.04
N VAL A 49 21.64 -11.02 -1.80
CA VAL A 49 21.19 -12.39 -2.08
C VAL A 49 21.98 -13.03 -3.24
N ARG A 50 22.61 -12.21 -4.10
CA ARG A 50 23.35 -12.64 -5.31
C ARG A 50 22.51 -13.42 -6.32
N GLU A 51 21.19 -13.21 -6.29
CA GLU A 51 20.23 -13.76 -7.24
C GLU A 51 19.44 -12.64 -7.91
N LYS A 52 18.85 -12.93 -9.07
CA LYS A 52 17.95 -11.99 -9.74
C LYS A 52 16.60 -11.99 -9.01
N LEU A 53 16.07 -10.80 -8.75
CA LEU A 53 14.75 -10.68 -8.17
C LEU A 53 13.67 -11.09 -9.18
N PRO A 54 12.55 -11.67 -8.71
CA PRO A 54 11.39 -11.95 -9.56
C PRO A 54 10.90 -10.70 -10.30
N GLU A 55 10.28 -10.91 -11.46
CA GLU A 55 9.59 -9.83 -12.15
C GLU A 55 8.49 -9.24 -11.26
N GLY A 56 8.40 -7.91 -11.24
CA GLY A 56 7.42 -7.22 -10.39
C GLY A 56 7.76 -7.22 -8.90
N PHE A 57 8.94 -7.69 -8.47
CA PHE A 57 9.35 -7.60 -7.07
C PHE A 57 9.18 -6.18 -6.51
N GLN A 58 8.59 -6.08 -5.31
CA GLN A 58 8.23 -4.81 -4.64
C GLN A 58 7.19 -3.94 -5.35
N ARG A 59 6.57 -4.41 -6.44
CA ARG A 59 5.42 -3.72 -7.04
C ARG A 59 4.16 -3.95 -6.22
N ALA A 60 3.22 -3.02 -6.33
CA ALA A 60 1.91 -3.13 -5.69
C ALA A 60 1.23 -4.48 -5.97
N GLU A 61 1.30 -4.98 -7.20
CA GLU A 61 0.74 -6.26 -7.63
C GLU A 61 1.39 -7.43 -6.89
N PHE A 62 2.71 -7.44 -6.79
CA PHE A 62 3.45 -8.44 -6.03
C PHE A 62 3.09 -8.39 -4.54
N LEU A 63 2.97 -7.20 -3.96
CA LEU A 63 2.61 -7.03 -2.56
C LEU A 63 1.18 -7.46 -2.26
N LEU A 64 0.25 -7.25 -3.19
CA LEU A 64 -1.13 -7.71 -3.08
C LEU A 64 -1.19 -9.24 -3.06
N GLU A 65 -0.46 -9.90 -3.97
CA GLU A 65 -0.38 -11.37 -4.02
C GLU A 65 0.22 -11.97 -2.75
N HIS A 66 1.12 -11.25 -2.07
CA HIS A 66 1.75 -11.68 -0.82
C HIS A 66 1.02 -11.20 0.45
N GLY A 67 -0.14 -10.55 0.31
CA GLY A 67 -0.97 -10.10 1.43
C GLY A 67 -0.40 -8.93 2.24
N ALA A 68 0.53 -8.16 1.67
CA ALA A 68 1.12 -6.99 2.31
C ALA A 68 0.30 -5.69 2.09
N ILE A 69 -0.59 -5.68 1.09
CA ILE A 69 -1.54 -4.60 0.85
C ILE A 69 -2.94 -5.19 0.63
N ASP A 70 -3.99 -4.43 0.91
CA ASP A 70 -5.37 -4.90 0.83
C ASP A 70 -5.96 -4.73 -0.57
N MET A 71 -5.57 -3.67 -1.30
CA MET A 71 -6.09 -3.40 -2.64
C MET A 71 -5.22 -2.43 -3.45
N ILE A 72 -5.38 -2.51 -4.76
CA ILE A 72 -4.79 -1.57 -5.72
C ILE A 72 -5.89 -0.70 -6.30
N VAL A 73 -5.69 0.62 -6.28
CA VAL A 73 -6.69 1.60 -6.71
C VAL A 73 -6.05 2.62 -7.64
N ASP A 74 -6.60 2.77 -8.84
CA ASP A 74 -6.19 3.83 -9.76
C ASP A 74 -6.48 5.21 -9.15
N ARG A 75 -5.54 6.15 -9.30
CA ARG A 75 -5.63 7.51 -8.74
C ARG A 75 -6.93 8.21 -9.10
N ARG A 76 -7.49 7.97 -10.29
CA ARG A 76 -8.76 8.57 -10.76
C ARG A 76 -9.97 8.09 -9.95
N GLN A 77 -9.88 6.92 -9.33
CA GLN A 77 -10.93 6.32 -8.50
C GLN A 77 -10.66 6.45 -7.00
N MET A 78 -9.46 6.91 -6.62
CA MET A 78 -9.00 6.96 -5.23
C MET A 78 -9.92 7.80 -4.33
N ARG A 79 -10.35 8.96 -4.80
CA ARG A 79 -11.26 9.86 -4.05
C ARG A 79 -12.53 9.13 -3.61
N ASP A 80 -13.22 8.51 -4.57
CA ASP A 80 -14.52 7.90 -4.33
C ASP A 80 -14.37 6.60 -3.52
N LYS A 81 -13.26 5.88 -3.72
CA LYS A 81 -12.90 4.71 -2.92
C LYS A 81 -12.66 5.07 -1.45
N LEU A 82 -11.83 6.08 -1.19
CA LEU A 82 -11.54 6.55 0.18
C LEU A 82 -12.80 7.05 0.87
N ALA A 83 -13.63 7.83 0.18
CA ALA A 83 -14.89 8.33 0.72
C ALA A 83 -15.82 7.16 1.14
N THR A 84 -15.91 6.13 0.31
CA THR A 84 -16.69 4.92 0.60
C THR A 84 -16.13 4.14 1.81
N LEU A 85 -14.82 3.95 1.88
CA LEU A 85 -14.17 3.23 2.99
C LEU A 85 -14.37 3.97 4.32
N ILE A 86 -14.13 5.27 4.34
CA ILE A 86 -14.33 6.09 5.55
C ILE A 86 -15.79 6.04 5.99
N ALA A 87 -16.74 6.19 5.06
CA ALA A 87 -18.16 6.10 5.38
C ALA A 87 -18.52 4.74 6.00
N SER A 88 -18.04 3.64 5.42
CA SER A 88 -18.26 2.29 5.95
C SER A 88 -17.66 2.10 7.34
N MET A 89 -16.40 2.51 7.56
CA MET A 89 -15.70 2.36 8.84
C MET A 89 -16.33 3.20 9.95
N GLN A 90 -16.92 4.35 9.61
CA GLN A 90 -17.59 5.25 10.54
C GLN A 90 -19.11 5.02 10.65
N ARG A 91 -19.66 4.02 9.94
CA ARG A 91 -21.11 3.74 9.89
C ARG A 91 -21.96 4.93 9.41
N LEU A 92 -21.41 5.69 8.48
CA LEU A 92 -22.09 6.78 7.79
C LEU A 92 -22.87 6.24 6.56
N PRO A 93 -23.88 6.95 6.06
CA PRO A 93 -24.56 6.58 4.82
C PRO A 93 -23.59 6.53 3.64
N ALA A 94 -23.90 5.70 2.65
CA ALA A 94 -23.11 5.58 1.44
C ALA A 94 -22.99 6.94 0.71
N VAL A 95 -21.80 7.20 0.17
CA VAL A 95 -21.52 8.41 -0.60
C VAL A 95 -22.23 8.29 -1.96
N ALA A 96 -23.03 9.28 -2.31
CA ALA A 96 -23.77 9.35 -3.58
C ALA A 96 -22.87 9.69 -4.77
#